data_AF-A0A4Q0Y334-F1
#
_entry.id   AF-A0A4Q0Y334-F1
#
_cell.length_a   1.000
_cell.length_b   1.000
_cell.length_c   1.000
_cell.angle_alpha   90.00
_cell.angle_beta   90.00
_cell.angle_gamma   90.00
#
_symmetry.space_group_name_H-M   'P 1'
#
loop_
_entity.id
_entity.type
_entity.pdbx_description
1 polymer ?
#
loop_
_entity_poly.entity_id
_entity_poly.type
_entity_poly.pdbx_seq_one_letter_code
_entity_poly.pdbx_strand_id
1 'polypeptide(L)'
;MMDKDRELLLTILSEVREIKEDNKFLKSLVPEELSLSELSNMTGKTANTLRKYIIANFEPEEDYEKKSGKIYVKQDVVLRIRRHYAR
;
A
#
# COMPACT_ATOMS: atom_id res chain seq x y z
N MET A 1 15.17 -43.83 0.87
CA MET A 1 14.32 -43.08 1.82
C MET A 1 14.73 -41.63 1.75
N MET A 2 13.86 -40.73 1.29
CA MET A 2 14.10 -39.31 1.50
C MET A 2 14.01 -39.04 3.01
N ASP A 3 14.93 -38.21 3.49
CA ASP A 3 14.95 -37.77 4.89
C ASP A 3 13.62 -37.08 5.22
N LYS A 4 12.99 -37.44 6.34
CA LYS A 4 11.66 -36.93 6.73
C LYS A 4 11.66 -35.40 6.82
N ASP A 5 12.78 -34.83 7.24
CA ASP A 5 12.96 -33.39 7.35
C ASP A 5 13.03 -32.72 5.97
N ARG A 6 13.59 -33.40 4.97
CA ARG A 6 13.62 -32.93 3.58
C ARG A 6 12.22 -32.93 2.97
N GLU A 7 11.42 -33.96 3.25
CA GLU A 7 10.05 -34.05 2.76
C GLU A 7 9.17 -32.94 3.37
N LEU A 8 9.26 -32.72 4.68
CA LEU A 8 8.57 -31.62 5.36
C LEU A 8 8.98 -30.25 4.81
N LEU A 9 10.28 -30.02 4.58
CA LEU A 9 10.77 -28.77 4.02
C LEU A 9 10.20 -28.50 2.62
N LEU A 10 10.12 -29.53 1.77
CA LEU A 10 9.56 -29.40 0.42
C LEU A 10 8.07 -29.05 0.46
N THR A 11 7.31 -29.64 1.39
CA THR A 11 5.89 -29.31 1.58
C THR A 11 5.72 -27.85 2.00
N ILE A 12 6.48 -27.38 3.00
CA ILE A 12 6.42 -25.98 3.45
C ILE A 12 6.74 -25.01 2.31
N LEU A 13 7.79 -25.29 1.53
CA LEU A 13 8.18 -24.43 0.41
C LEU A 13 7.13 -24.40 -0.69
N SER A 14 6.41 -25.51 -0.92
CA SER A 14 5.31 -25.57 -1.87
C SER A 14 4.15 -24.68 -1.42
N GLU A 15 3.71 -24.80 -0.16
CA GLU A 15 2.63 -23.98 0.39
C GLU A 15 2.97 -22.49 0.37
N VAL A 16 4.21 -22.12 0.72
CA VAL A 16 4.67 -20.72 0.64
C VAL A 16 4.66 -20.20 -0.80
N ARG A 17 5.00 -21.03 -1.78
CA ARG A 17 4.96 -20.65 -3.20
C ARG A 17 3.52 -20.44 -3.66
N GLU A 18 2.60 -21.33 -3.29
CA GLU A 18 1.19 -21.24 -3.66
C GLU A 18 0.54 -19.98 -3.06
N ILE A 19 0.76 -19.72 -1.77
CA ILE A 19 0.36 -18.46 -1.12
C ILE A 19 0.92 -17.25 -1.89
N LYS A 20 2.21 -17.28 -2.26
CA LYS A 20 2.80 -16.16 -3.01
C LYS A 20 2.16 -15.97 -4.38
N GLU A 21 1.84 -17.05 -5.08
CA GLU A 21 1.21 -17.01 -6.41
C GLU A 21 -0.23 -16.51 -6.34
N ASP A 22 -1.03 -17.02 -5.41
CA ASP A 22 -2.41 -16.57 -5.17
C ASP A 22 -2.47 -15.09 -4.80
N ASN A 23 -1.45 -14.61 -4.06
CA ASN A 23 -1.40 -13.23 -3.58
C ASN A 23 -0.66 -12.27 -4.53
N LYS A 24 -0.08 -12.73 -5.65
CA LYS A 24 0.57 -11.84 -6.63
C LYS A 24 -0.41 -10.80 -7.18
N PHE A 25 -1.66 -11.20 -7.41
CA PHE A 25 -2.71 -10.31 -7.90
C PHE A 25 -3.07 -9.22 -6.88
N LEU A 26 -2.98 -9.50 -5.58
CA LEU A 26 -3.35 -8.52 -4.55
C LEU A 26 -2.48 -7.25 -4.60
N LYS A 27 -1.20 -7.38 -4.95
CA LYS A 27 -0.33 -6.21 -5.15
C LYS A 27 -0.79 -5.34 -6.32
N SER A 28 -1.33 -5.94 -7.38
CA SER A 28 -1.84 -5.20 -8.54
C SER A 28 -3.17 -4.48 -8.26
N LEU A 29 -3.91 -4.90 -7.22
CA LEU A 29 -5.16 -4.26 -6.82
C LEU A 29 -4.95 -2.95 -6.08
N VAL A 30 -3.76 -2.71 -5.53
CA VAL A 30 -3.48 -1.52 -4.73
C VAL A 30 -2.50 -0.65 -5.51
N PRO A 31 -2.91 0.54 -5.97
CA PRO A 31 -2.03 1.44 -6.70
C PRO A 31 -0.82 1.84 -5.84
N GLU A 32 0.34 2.02 -6.50
CA GLU A 32 1.59 2.40 -5.85
C GLU A 32 1.55 3.81 -5.28
N GLU A 33 0.78 4.69 -5.92
CA GLU A 33 0.49 6.04 -5.46
C GLU A 33 -0.96 6.42 -5.76
N LEU A 34 -1.50 7.34 -4.98
CA LEU A 34 -2.81 7.95 -5.24
C LEU A 34 -2.70 9.46 -5.32
N SER A 35 -3.45 10.05 -6.23
CA SER A 35 -3.66 11.49 -6.25
C SER A 35 -4.46 11.96 -5.03
N LEU A 36 -4.28 13.22 -4.66
CA LEU A 36 -5.06 13.86 -3.60
C LEU A 36 -6.58 13.78 -3.84
N SER A 37 -7.02 13.82 -5.11
CA SER A 37 -8.43 13.64 -5.49
C SER A 37 -8.95 12.23 -5.21
N GLU A 38 -8.17 11.20 -5.52
CA GLU A 38 -8.54 9.80 -5.24
C GLU A 38 -8.59 9.54 -3.73
N LEU A 39 -7.61 10.07 -2.99
CA LEU A 39 -7.60 10.06 -1.52
C LEU A 39 -8.83 10.77 -0.93
N SER A 40 -9.26 11.88 -1.53
CA SER A 40 -10.45 12.63 -1.12
C SER A 40 -11.71 11.78 -1.27
N ASN A 41 -11.88 11.14 -2.43
CA ASN A 41 -12.99 10.23 -2.68
C ASN A 41 -12.98 9.01 -1.74
N MET A 42 -11.80 8.45 -1.48
CA MET A 42 -11.65 7.26 -0.62
C MET A 42 -11.91 7.55 0.87
N THR A 43 -11.50 8.72 1.37
CA THR A 43 -11.58 9.05 2.80
C THR A 43 -12.81 9.90 3.17
N GLY A 44 -13.53 10.43 2.17
CA GLY A 44 -14.61 11.40 2.38
C GLY A 44 -14.14 12.75 2.93
N LYS A 45 -12.82 13.00 2.95
CA LYS A 45 -12.23 14.28 3.40
C LYS A 45 -11.98 15.19 2.21
N THR A 46 -12.11 16.49 2.42
CA THR A 46 -11.82 17.46 1.37
C THR A 46 -10.33 17.44 1.01
N ALA A 47 -10.01 17.74 -0.24
CA ALA A 47 -8.63 17.82 -0.72
C ALA A 47 -7.78 18.80 0.11
N ASN A 48 -8.35 19.92 0.57
CA ASN A 48 -7.61 20.89 1.40
C ASN A 48 -7.26 20.33 2.79
N THR A 49 -8.19 19.60 3.43
CA THR A 49 -7.92 18.93 4.70
C THR A 49 -6.82 17.88 4.54
N LEU A 50 -6.91 17.05 3.51
CA LEU A 50 -5.87 16.05 3.22
C LEU A 50 -4.54 16.70 2.91
N ARG A 51 -4.51 17.78 2.11
CA ARG A 51 -3.29 18.51 1.80
C ARG A 51 -2.60 19.03 3.06
N LYS A 52 -3.35 19.68 3.96
CA LYS A 52 -2.81 20.17 5.22
C LYS A 52 -2.27 19.03 6.08
N TYR A 53 -3.00 17.93 6.17
CA TYR A 53 -2.58 16.75 6.91
C TYR A 53 -1.30 16.15 6.33
N ILE A 54 -1.23 15.98 5.01
CA ILE A 54 -0.06 15.43 4.32
C ILE A 54 1.18 16.29 4.58
N ILE A 55 1.08 17.61 4.32
CA ILE A 55 2.20 18.54 4.48
C ILE A 55 2.70 18.60 5.93
N ALA A 56 1.83 18.38 6.92
CA ALA A 56 2.19 18.47 8.33
C ALA A 56 2.76 17.18 8.93
N ASN A 57 2.62 16.02 8.27
CA ASN A 57 2.91 14.72 8.88
C ASN A 57 3.82 13.81 8.04
N PHE A 58 4.21 14.24 6.83
CA PHE A 58 4.91 13.42 5.85
C PHE A 58 5.91 14.26 5.07
N GLU A 59 6.95 13.61 4.55
CA GLU A 59 8.06 14.28 3.86
C GLU A 59 7.83 14.40 2.34
N PRO A 60 8.06 15.57 1.73
CA PRO A 60 7.99 15.71 0.28
C PRO A 60 9.08 14.87 -0.39
N GLU A 61 8.80 14.37 -1.60
CA GLU A 61 9.68 13.51 -2.43
C GLU A 61 9.93 12.10 -1.84
N GLU A 62 9.78 11.93 -0.53
CA GLU A 62 9.83 10.62 0.14
C GLU A 62 8.44 9.98 0.30
N ASP A 63 7.47 10.71 0.85
CA ASP A 63 6.13 10.19 1.16
C ASP A 63 5.08 10.65 0.13
N TYR A 64 5.28 11.83 -0.44
CA TYR A 64 4.40 12.39 -1.47
C TYR A 64 5.17 13.27 -2.45
N GLU A 65 4.74 13.29 -3.70
CA GLU A 65 5.40 14.04 -4.78
C GLU A 65 4.40 15.01 -5.44
N LYS A 66 4.91 16.13 -5.95
CA LYS A 66 4.14 17.05 -6.79
C LYS A 66 4.47 16.82 -8.26
N LYS A 67 3.59 16.12 -8.98
CA LYS A 67 3.71 15.88 -10.43
C LYS A 67 2.69 16.73 -11.17
N SER A 68 3.16 17.60 -12.08
CA SER A 68 2.30 18.46 -12.92
C SER A 68 1.25 19.25 -12.14
N GLY A 69 1.63 19.82 -10.98
CA GLY A 69 0.74 20.59 -10.12
C GLY A 69 -0.23 19.78 -9.26
N LYS A 70 -0.22 18.44 -9.35
CA LYS A 70 -1.01 17.54 -8.51
C LYS A 70 -0.13 16.86 -7.46
N ILE A 71 -0.69 16.62 -6.28
CA ILE A 71 -0.03 15.85 -5.22
C ILE A 71 -0.38 14.37 -5.41
N TYR A 72 0.64 13.54 -5.49
CA TYR A 72 0.58 12.09 -5.47
C TYR A 72 1.21 11.58 -4.18
N VAL A 73 0.61 10.57 -3.58
CA VAL A 73 0.94 10.09 -2.23
C VAL A 73 1.23 8.60 -2.32
N LYS A 74 2.34 8.14 -1.75
CA LYS A 74 2.73 6.73 -1.81
C LYS A 74 1.76 5.83 -1.05
N GLN A 75 1.68 4.57 -1.46
CA GLN A 75 0.74 3.57 -0.96
C GLN A 75 0.77 3.41 0.57
N ASP A 76 1.94 3.36 1.19
CA ASP A 76 2.11 3.21 2.63
C ASP A 76 1.53 4.41 3.40
N VAL A 77 1.75 5.61 2.88
CA VAL A 77 1.20 6.87 3.39
C VAL A 77 -0.31 6.91 3.22
N VAL A 78 -0.82 6.48 2.06
CA VAL A 78 -2.25 6.31 1.79
C VAL A 78 -2.90 5.41 2.85
N LEU A 79 -2.28 4.28 3.19
CA LEU A 79 -2.78 3.35 4.21
C LEU A 79 -2.80 3.99 5.61
N ARG A 80 -1.77 4.78 5.96
CA ARG A 80 -1.71 5.54 7.22
C ARG A 80 -2.82 6.60 7.29
N ILE A 81 -3.03 7.35 6.21
CA ILE A 81 -4.10 8.35 6.11
C ILE A 81 -5.47 7.69 6.23
N ARG A 82 -5.70 6.58 5.49
CA ARG A 82 -6.96 5.83 5.56
C ARG A 82 -7.21 5.35 6.98
N ARG A 83 -6.20 4.81 7.67
CA ARG A 83 -6.32 4.39 9.07
C ARG A 83 -6.65 5.55 10.01
N HIS A 84 -6.03 6.71 9.81
CA HIS A 84 -6.30 7.89 10.62
C HIS A 84 -7.75 8.40 10.48
N TYR A 85 -8.34 8.28 9.30
CA TYR A 85 -9.71 8.70 9.02
C TYR A 85 -10.75 7.57 9.01
N ALA A 86 -10.32 6.32 9.24
CA ALA A 86 -11.23 5.19 9.40
C ALA A 86 -12.10 5.43 10.64
N ARG A 87 -13.40 5.54 10.43
CA ARG A 87 -14.42 5.47 11.48
C ARG A 87 -15.04 4.10 11.46
#